data_AF-A0A6A4QAG5-F1
#
_entry.id   AF-A0A6A4QAG5-F1
#
_cell.length_a   1.000
_cell.length_b   1.000
_cell.length_c   1.000
_cell.angle_alpha   90.00
_cell.angle_beta   90.00
_cell.angle_gamma   90.00
#
_symmetry.space_group_name_H-M   'P 1'
#
loop_
_entity.id
_entity.type
_entity.pdbx_description
1 polymer ?
#
loop_
_entity_poly.entity_id
_entity_poly.type
_entity_poly.pdbx_seq_one_letter_code
_entity_poly.pdbx_strand_id
1 'polypeptide(L)'
;MEYGAKKGITLLPYAAWVRNETLTFEINRGPGEHEQVHAKGGRGMGRIQPLKSSANDFSSGREVEKIQGFDFADWLKSTVSKNDFVVMKMDVEGTEFDLIPRLFETGAICLIDEVFLECHYNRWQKCCPGKRSPKYEKTYDQCLQLFTSLRKSGVLVHQWF
;
A
#
# COMPACT_ATOMS: atom_id res chain seq x y z
N MET A 1 -2.14 -12.86 18.48
CA MET A 1 -1.78 -11.45 18.22
C MET A 1 -2.15 -10.62 19.44
N GLU A 2 -1.20 -9.90 20.01
CA GLU A 2 -1.32 -9.13 21.27
C GLU A 2 -2.41 -8.02 21.23
N TYR A 3 -2.76 -7.57 20.02
CA TYR A 3 -3.72 -6.47 19.82
C TYR A 3 -5.18 -6.91 19.80
N GLY A 4 -5.48 -8.18 19.48
CA GLY A 4 -6.87 -8.64 19.32
C GLY A 4 -7.68 -8.69 20.62
N ALA A 5 -7.02 -8.64 21.77
CA ALA A 5 -7.66 -8.63 23.09
C ALA A 5 -7.74 -7.22 23.70
N LYS A 6 -7.15 -6.20 23.06
CA LYS A 6 -7.13 -4.83 23.59
C LYS A 6 -8.46 -4.14 23.26
N LYS A 7 -9.10 -3.55 24.27
CA LYS A 7 -10.36 -2.81 24.12
C LYS A 7 -10.18 -1.61 23.18
N GLY A 8 -11.15 -1.39 22.30
CA GLY A 8 -11.12 -0.28 21.33
C GLY A 8 -10.25 -0.52 20.11
N ILE A 9 -9.73 -1.74 19.93
CA ILE A 9 -9.00 -2.14 18.72
C ILE A 9 -9.87 -3.08 17.89
N THR A 10 -10.05 -2.73 16.62
CA THR A 10 -10.68 -3.60 15.61
C THR A 10 -9.62 -3.97 14.59
N LEU A 11 -9.36 -5.27 14.41
CA LEU A 11 -8.44 -5.78 13.39
C LEU A 11 -9.23 -6.28 12.20
N LEU A 12 -8.86 -5.81 11.01
CA LEU A 12 -9.45 -6.23 9.74
C LEU A 12 -8.41 -7.08 8.98
N PRO A 13 -8.65 -8.39 8.79
CA PRO A 13 -7.72 -9.27 8.08
C PRO A 13 -7.83 -9.12 6.55
N TYR A 14 -7.78 -7.88 6.07
CA TYR A 14 -7.95 -7.50 4.67
C TYR A 14 -6.89 -6.48 4.27
N ALA A 15 -6.52 -6.45 2.99
CA ALA A 15 -5.73 -5.35 2.46
C ALA A 15 -6.61 -4.14 2.16
N ALA A 16 -6.22 -2.97 2.65
CA ALA A 16 -6.84 -1.72 2.25
C ALA A 16 -6.65 -1.54 0.73
N TRP A 17 -7.75 -1.40 0.00
CA TRP A 17 -7.73 -1.33 -1.46
C TRP A 17 -8.79 -0.36 -2.01
N VAL A 18 -8.82 -0.19 -3.33
CA VAL A 18 -9.72 0.75 -4.02
C VAL A 18 -11.11 0.17 -4.28
N ARG A 19 -11.29 -1.14 -4.11
CA ARG A 19 -12.56 -1.87 -4.27
C ARG A 19 -12.49 -3.24 -3.60
N ASN A 20 -13.65 -3.87 -3.39
CA ASN A 20 -13.73 -5.25 -2.93
C ASN A 20 -13.33 -6.21 -4.05
N GLU A 21 -12.15 -6.84 -3.95
CA GLU A 21 -11.71 -7.86 -4.89
C GLU A 21 -10.63 -8.78 -4.29
N THR A 22 -10.36 -9.90 -4.96
CA THR A 22 -9.23 -10.77 -4.60
C THR A 22 -7.95 -10.24 -5.21
N LEU A 23 -6.92 -10.10 -4.39
CA LEU A 23 -5.59 -9.64 -4.77
C LEU A 23 -4.57 -10.77 -4.59
N THR A 24 -3.43 -10.62 -5.24
CA THR A 24 -2.24 -11.44 -5.00
C THR A 24 -1.23 -10.66 -4.17
N PHE A 25 -0.69 -11.27 -3.13
CA PHE A 25 0.33 -10.72 -2.24
C PHE A 25 1.67 -11.41 -2.47
N GLU A 26 2.72 -10.64 -2.76
CA GLU A 26 4.06 -11.17 -3.05
C GLU A 26 4.80 -11.53 -1.75
N ILE A 27 5.15 -12.81 -1.59
CA ILE A 27 5.96 -13.35 -0.47
C ILE A 27 7.33 -13.78 -1.01
N ASN A 28 8.40 -13.30 -0.37
CA ASN A 28 9.76 -13.82 -0.62
C ASN A 28 10.14 -14.76 0.53
N ARG A 29 10.43 -16.04 0.26
CA ARG A 29 10.89 -16.97 1.29
C ARG A 29 12.42 -17.09 1.24
N GLY A 30 13.08 -16.19 1.97
CA GLY A 30 14.44 -16.42 2.48
C GLY A 30 15.63 -15.92 1.62
N PRO A 31 16.87 -16.04 2.16
CA PRO A 31 18.04 -15.29 1.70
C PRO A 31 18.56 -15.69 0.31
N GLY A 32 18.14 -16.84 -0.22
CA GLY A 32 18.60 -17.40 -1.51
C GLY A 32 17.74 -17.02 -2.72
N GLU A 33 16.55 -16.44 -2.52
CA GLU A 33 15.62 -16.09 -3.60
C GLU A 33 15.78 -14.66 -4.11
N HIS A 34 16.46 -13.78 -3.35
CA HIS A 34 16.73 -12.40 -3.73
C HIS A 34 17.45 -12.26 -5.08
N GLU A 35 18.33 -13.20 -5.43
CA GLU A 35 19.05 -13.18 -6.72
C GLU A 35 18.14 -13.54 -7.90
N GLN A 36 17.20 -14.46 -7.74
CA GLN A 36 16.33 -14.93 -8.84
C GLN A 36 15.09 -14.05 -9.02
N VAL A 37 14.54 -13.52 -7.92
CA VAL A 37 13.35 -12.65 -7.95
C VAL A 37 13.67 -11.34 -8.67
N HIS A 38 14.84 -10.73 -8.44
CA HIS A 38 15.22 -9.48 -9.11
C HIS A 38 15.71 -9.67 -10.56
N ALA A 39 16.34 -10.81 -10.90
CA ALA A 39 16.71 -11.12 -12.28
C ALA A 39 15.49 -11.29 -13.21
N LYS A 40 14.32 -11.64 -12.64
CA LYS A 40 13.05 -11.81 -13.37
C LYS A 40 12.08 -10.62 -13.23
N GLY A 41 12.50 -9.46 -12.67
CA GLY A 41 11.63 -8.28 -12.53
C GLY A 41 10.66 -8.32 -11.33
N GLY A 42 11.06 -9.00 -10.25
CA GLY A 42 10.30 -9.10 -9.01
C GLY A 42 10.23 -7.77 -8.27
N ARG A 43 9.01 -7.41 -7.89
CA ARG A 43 8.64 -6.18 -7.21
C ARG A 43 8.63 -6.53 -5.71
N GLY A 44 9.64 -6.10 -4.94
CA GLY A 44 9.94 -6.64 -3.59
C GLY A 44 8.75 -6.86 -2.62
N MET A 45 8.96 -7.74 -1.63
CA MET A 45 8.00 -8.23 -0.62
C MET A 45 6.95 -7.21 -0.14
N GLY A 46 5.74 -7.68 0.13
CA GLY A 46 4.68 -6.88 0.75
C GLY A 46 3.69 -6.24 -0.23
N ARG A 47 3.84 -6.51 -1.53
CA ARG A 47 3.04 -5.87 -2.58
C ARG A 47 1.78 -6.64 -2.89
N ILE A 48 0.72 -5.89 -3.12
CA ILE A 48 -0.57 -6.40 -3.59
C ILE A 48 -0.80 -6.01 -5.05
N GLN A 49 -1.41 -6.91 -5.83
CA GLN A 49 -1.81 -6.65 -7.21
C GLN A 49 -3.17 -7.29 -7.49
N PRO A 50 -4.01 -6.70 -8.37
CA PRO A 50 -5.22 -7.37 -8.85
C PRO A 50 -4.91 -8.71 -9.50
N LEU A 51 -5.77 -9.70 -9.27
CA LEU A 51 -5.61 -11.02 -9.85
C LEU A 51 -5.76 -10.95 -11.39
N LYS A 52 -4.66 -11.17 -12.13
CA LYS A 52 -4.70 -11.22 -13.61
C LYS A 52 -5.18 -12.58 -14.08
N SER A 53 -6.17 -12.59 -14.98
CA SER A 53 -6.86 -13.80 -15.49
C SER A 53 -6.04 -14.71 -16.41
N SER A 54 -4.74 -14.48 -16.58
CA SER A 54 -3.90 -15.25 -17.52
C SER A 54 -3.10 -16.30 -16.78
N ALA A 55 -3.57 -17.54 -16.88
CA ALA A 55 -2.96 -18.75 -16.31
C ALA A 55 -1.58 -19.14 -16.92
N ASN A 56 -0.91 -18.24 -17.64
CA ASN A 56 0.30 -18.56 -18.41
C ASN A 56 1.61 -17.90 -17.91
N ASP A 57 1.61 -17.22 -16.76
CA ASP A 57 2.83 -16.60 -16.21
C ASP A 57 3.33 -17.24 -14.89
N PHE A 58 2.85 -18.45 -14.59
CA PHE A 58 3.27 -19.24 -13.42
C PHE A 58 4.69 -19.84 -13.52
N SER A 59 5.50 -19.40 -14.49
CA SER A 59 6.89 -19.85 -14.70
C SER A 59 7.93 -18.95 -14.00
N SER A 60 7.50 -17.94 -13.24
CA SER A 60 8.37 -17.26 -12.29
C SER A 60 8.10 -17.87 -10.91
N GLY A 61 9.09 -18.51 -10.28
CA GLY A 61 8.97 -19.12 -8.95
C GLY A 61 8.76 -18.10 -7.83
N ARG A 62 7.76 -17.23 -7.98
CA ARG A 62 7.32 -16.25 -7.00
C ARG A 62 6.13 -16.85 -6.27
N GLU A 63 6.26 -17.02 -4.97
CA GLU A 63 5.14 -17.43 -4.14
C GLU A 63 4.22 -16.23 -3.95
N VAL A 64 3.01 -16.35 -4.48
CA VAL A 64 1.97 -15.32 -4.34
C VAL A 64 0.81 -15.91 -3.54
N GLU A 65 0.42 -15.23 -2.47
CA GLU A 65 -0.74 -15.60 -1.67
C GLU A 65 -1.97 -14.84 -2.13
N LYS A 66 -3.14 -15.46 -2.08
CA LYS A 66 -4.40 -14.77 -2.38
C LYS A 66 -4.90 -14.11 -1.11
N ILE A 67 -5.13 -12.80 -1.16
CA ILE A 67 -5.70 -12.05 -0.06
C ILE A 67 -6.95 -11.29 -0.51
N GLN A 68 -7.84 -10.98 0.42
CA GLN A 68 -9.01 -10.15 0.13
C GLN A 68 -8.65 -8.68 0.32
N GLY A 69 -8.85 -7.89 -0.73
CA GLY A 69 -8.86 -6.43 -0.66
C GLY A 69 -10.28 -5.94 -0.35
N PHE A 70 -10.38 -4.87 0.43
CA PHE A 70 -11.66 -4.19 0.67
C PHE A 70 -11.60 -2.74 0.21
N ASP A 71 -12.75 -2.17 -0.19
CA ASP A 71 -12.86 -0.74 -0.49
C ASP A 71 -12.68 0.06 0.79
N PHE A 72 -11.47 0.59 0.96
CA PHE A 72 -11.11 1.35 2.14
C PHE A 72 -11.93 2.64 2.28
N ALA A 73 -12.24 3.30 1.16
CA ALA A 73 -12.99 4.55 1.17
C ALA A 73 -14.44 4.32 1.60
N ASP A 74 -15.07 3.26 1.11
CA ASP A 74 -16.42 2.89 1.51
C ASP A 74 -16.48 2.42 2.97
N TRP A 75 -15.50 1.63 3.41
CA TRP A 75 -15.40 1.25 4.81
C TRP A 75 -15.25 2.46 5.74
N LEU A 76 -14.37 3.41 5.40
CA LEU A 76 -14.16 4.62 6.21
C LEU A 76 -15.46 5.42 6.35
N LYS A 77 -16.17 5.67 5.25
CA LYS A 77 -17.48 6.37 5.26
C LYS A 77 -18.55 5.65 6.09
N SER A 78 -18.46 4.33 6.23
CA SER A 78 -19.39 3.55 7.07
C SER A 78 -19.00 3.50 8.55
N THR A 79 -17.74 3.82 8.87
CA THR A 79 -17.16 3.62 10.21
C THR A 79 -17.11 4.91 11.03
N VAL A 80 -16.84 6.04 10.39
CA VAL A 80 -16.68 7.34 11.06
C VAL A 80 -17.65 8.37 10.50
N SER A 81 -17.86 9.43 11.26
CA SER A 81 -18.69 10.58 10.92
C SER A 81 -17.87 11.87 10.94
N LYS A 82 -18.44 12.96 10.42
CA LYS A 82 -17.80 14.28 10.45
C LYS A 82 -17.60 14.86 11.86
N ASN A 83 -18.19 14.25 12.88
CA ASN A 83 -18.05 14.68 14.27
C ASN A 83 -16.89 14.00 14.98
N ASP A 84 -16.29 12.98 14.35
CA ASP A 84 -15.16 12.24 14.89
C ASP A 84 -13.85 12.93 14.47
N PHE A 85 -12.85 12.91 15.35
CA PHE A 85 -11.50 13.34 15.00
C PHE A 85 -10.68 12.12 14.56
N VAL A 86 -10.29 12.08 13.29
CA VAL A 86 -9.71 10.90 12.65
C VAL A 86 -8.27 11.16 12.22
N VAL A 87 -7.37 10.38 12.81
CA VAL A 87 -5.95 10.33 12.43
C VAL A 87 -5.68 9.05 11.67
N MET A 88 -5.16 9.16 10.46
CA MET A 88 -4.79 8.02 9.61
C MET A 88 -3.28 7.89 9.51
N LYS A 89 -2.74 6.72 9.82
CA LYS A 89 -1.36 6.34 9.47
C LYS A 89 -1.40 5.37 8.28
N MET A 90 -0.61 5.63 7.25
CA MET A 90 -0.53 4.82 6.03
C MET A 90 0.92 4.51 5.66
N ASP A 91 1.22 3.22 5.58
CA ASP A 91 2.48 2.62 5.15
C ASP A 91 2.08 1.32 4.43
N VAL A 92 1.93 1.40 3.09
CA VAL A 92 1.24 0.40 2.27
C VAL A 92 1.99 0.13 0.97
N GLU A 93 3.31 -0.06 1.08
CA GLU A 93 4.21 -0.67 0.09
C GLU A 93 3.95 -0.29 -1.39
N GLY A 94 3.61 0.97 -1.67
CA GLY A 94 3.44 1.52 -3.03
C GLY A 94 1.98 1.78 -3.44
N THR A 95 1.00 1.30 -2.68
CA THR A 95 -0.43 1.47 -2.98
C THR A 95 -1.01 2.81 -2.51
N GLU A 96 -0.18 3.68 -1.95
CA GLU A 96 -0.56 5.05 -1.59
C GLU A 96 -1.07 5.80 -2.82
N PHE A 97 -0.49 5.51 -3.99
CA PHE A 97 -0.84 6.11 -5.28
C PHE A 97 -2.16 5.61 -5.86
N ASP A 98 -2.76 4.57 -5.28
CA ASP A 98 -4.10 4.09 -5.63
C ASP A 98 -5.13 4.56 -4.59
N LEU A 99 -4.79 4.43 -3.31
CA LEU A 99 -5.67 4.75 -2.19
C LEU A 99 -5.93 6.25 -2.03
N ILE A 100 -4.91 7.10 -2.09
CA ILE A 100 -5.09 8.54 -1.89
C ILE A 100 -5.98 9.14 -3.00
N PRO A 101 -5.76 8.86 -4.31
CA PRO A 101 -6.70 9.30 -5.34
C PRO A 101 -8.13 8.77 -5.14
N ARG A 102 -8.30 7.52 -4.70
CA ARG A 102 -9.62 6.96 -4.40
C ARG A 102 -10.33 7.70 -3.26
N LEU A 103 -9.61 8.09 -2.22
CA LEU A 103 -10.15 8.90 -1.12
C LEU A 103 -10.61 10.29 -1.60
N PHE A 104 -9.89 10.90 -2.55
CA PHE A 104 -10.32 12.14 -3.20
C PHE A 104 -11.56 11.95 -4.06
N GLU A 105 -11.55 10.96 -4.95
CA GLU A 105 -12.65 10.68 -5.89
C GLU A 105 -13.97 10.44 -5.14
N THR A 106 -13.92 9.69 -4.04
CA THR A 106 -15.11 9.32 -3.26
C THR A 106 -15.52 10.37 -2.22
N GLY A 107 -14.71 11.41 -2.02
CA GLY A 107 -14.90 12.41 -0.95
C GLY A 107 -14.63 11.88 0.47
N ALA A 108 -14.17 10.63 0.62
CA ALA A 108 -13.87 10.04 1.92
C ALA A 108 -12.69 10.74 2.62
N ILE A 109 -11.82 11.41 1.87
CA ILE A 109 -10.72 12.21 2.42
C ILE A 109 -11.20 13.30 3.40
N CYS A 110 -12.42 13.80 3.23
CA CYS A 110 -13.01 14.83 4.09
C CYS A 110 -13.38 14.33 5.49
N LEU A 111 -13.25 13.03 5.75
CA LEU A 111 -13.46 12.41 7.06
C LEU A 111 -12.15 12.21 7.82
N ILE A 112 -11.01 12.65 7.27
CA ILE A 112 -9.68 12.47 7.87
C ILE A 112 -9.12 13.85 8.18
N ASP A 113 -8.81 14.10 9.45
CA ASP A 113 -8.25 15.37 9.92
C ASP A 113 -6.72 15.41 9.71
N GLU A 114 -6.04 14.33 10.07
CA GLU A 114 -4.58 14.22 9.99
C GLU A 114 -4.13 12.92 9.31
N VAL A 115 -3.11 13.03 8.47
CA VAL A 115 -2.51 11.90 7.75
C VAL A 115 -1.02 11.80 8.03
N PHE A 116 -0.57 10.64 8.49
CA PHE A 116 0.84 10.26 8.58
C PHE A 116 1.14 9.27 7.45
N LEU A 117 1.85 9.71 6.42
CA LEU A 117 2.05 8.95 5.19
C LEU A 117 3.53 8.62 4.97
N GLU A 118 3.84 7.33 4.88
CA GLU A 118 5.06 6.85 4.25
C GLU A 118 4.82 6.67 2.77
N CYS A 119 5.54 7.42 1.94
CA CYS A 119 5.41 7.32 0.49
C CYS A 119 6.56 6.50 -0.10
N HIS A 120 6.19 5.43 -0.78
CA HIS A 120 7.12 4.49 -1.35
C HIS A 120 7.54 4.86 -2.79
N TYR A 121 8.76 5.38 -2.94
CA TYR A 121 9.35 5.78 -4.22
C TYR A 121 10.64 5.02 -4.55
N ASN A 122 11.16 5.21 -5.76
CA ASN A 122 12.25 4.51 -6.45
C ASN A 122 13.66 4.61 -5.81
N ARG A 123 13.75 4.55 -4.48
CA ARG A 123 15.00 4.47 -3.73
C ARG A 123 15.81 3.25 -4.18
N TRP A 124 17.08 3.50 -4.46
CA TRP A 124 18.03 2.45 -4.84
C TRP A 124 18.27 1.50 -3.68
N GLN A 125 18.04 0.22 -3.91
CA GLN A 125 18.40 -0.84 -2.96
C GLN A 125 19.43 -1.76 -3.57
N LYS A 126 20.29 -2.32 -2.72
CA LYS A 126 21.21 -3.39 -3.11
C LYS A 126 20.36 -4.64 -3.33
N CYS A 127 20.10 -4.98 -4.58
CA CYS A 127 19.36 -6.18 -4.95
C CYS A 127 20.28 -7.41 -5.03
N CYS A 128 21.53 -7.21 -5.47
CA CYS A 128 22.57 -8.23 -5.60
C CYS A 128 23.95 -7.61 -5.31
N PRO A 129 25.00 -8.42 -5.05
CA PRO A 129 26.38 -7.92 -4.95
C PRO A 129 26.74 -7.05 -6.18
N GLY A 130 27.14 -5.81 -5.92
CA GLY A 130 27.56 -4.86 -6.97
C GLY A 130 26.45 -4.25 -7.83
N LYS A 131 25.17 -4.62 -7.65
CA LYS A 131 24.04 -4.08 -8.43
C LYS A 131 23.05 -3.33 -7.54
N ARG A 132 22.56 -2.18 -8.04
CA ARG A 132 21.47 -1.43 -7.43
C ARG A 132 20.30 -1.37 -8.41
N SER A 133 19.09 -1.61 -7.92
CA SER A 133 17.85 -1.42 -8.68
C SER A 133 16.87 -0.58 -7.87
N PRO A 134 15.99 0.19 -8.53
CA PRO A 134 14.94 0.92 -7.82
C PRO A 134 13.95 -0.07 -7.21
N LYS A 135 13.55 0.13 -5.94
CA LYS A 135 12.52 -0.71 -5.29
C LYS A 135 11.16 -0.47 -5.95
N TYR A 136 10.78 0.79 -6.19
CA TYR A 136 9.47 1.17 -6.76
C TYR A 136 9.62 1.90 -8.09
N GLU A 137 8.53 1.96 -8.86
CA GLU A 137 8.48 2.68 -10.13
C GLU A 137 8.28 4.18 -9.94
N LYS A 138 7.57 4.56 -8.87
CA LYS A 138 7.21 5.95 -8.58
C LYS A 138 8.42 6.76 -8.15
N THR A 139 8.50 8.01 -8.55
CA THR A 139 9.62 8.90 -8.20
C THR A 139 9.36 9.64 -6.90
N TYR A 140 10.42 10.19 -6.30
CA TYR A 140 10.28 11.08 -5.15
C TYR A 140 9.43 12.32 -5.47
N ASP A 141 9.54 12.88 -6.67
CA ASP A 141 8.71 14.00 -7.10
C ASP A 141 7.22 13.64 -7.14
N GLN A 142 6.86 12.42 -7.53
CA GLN A 142 5.49 11.95 -7.47
C GLN A 142 4.98 11.84 -6.03
N CYS A 143 5.83 11.43 -5.07
CA CYS A 143 5.49 11.53 -3.65
C CYS A 143 5.25 12.97 -3.22
N LEU A 144 6.14 13.91 -3.58
CA LEU A 144 5.97 15.33 -3.25
C LEU A 144 4.67 15.90 -3.83
N GLN A 145 4.29 15.50 -5.04
CA GLN A 145 3.01 15.87 -5.64
C GLN A 145 1.83 15.32 -4.84
N LEU A 146 1.91 14.09 -4.34
CA LEU A 146 0.89 13.48 -3.49
C LEU A 146 0.73 14.22 -2.15
N PHE A 147 1.83 14.57 -1.49
CA PHE A 147 1.79 15.42 -0.29
C PHE A 147 1.22 16.81 -0.60
N THR A 148 1.56 17.36 -1.76
CA THR A 148 1.07 18.68 -2.19
C THR A 148 -0.42 18.67 -2.46
N SER A 149 -0.97 17.61 -3.08
CA SER A 149 -2.40 17.51 -3.33
C SER A 149 -3.20 17.40 -2.03
N LEU A 150 -2.75 16.59 -1.07
CA LEU A 150 -3.33 16.50 0.28
C LEU A 150 -3.38 17.88 0.97
N ARG A 151 -2.27 18.61 0.99
CA ARG A 151 -2.23 19.96 1.59
C ARG A 151 -3.14 20.95 0.88
N LYS A 152 -3.18 20.93 -0.45
CA LYS A 152 -4.04 21.82 -1.24
C LYS A 152 -5.53 21.57 -0.99
N SER A 153 -5.89 20.34 -0.62
CA SER A 153 -7.25 19.96 -0.25
C SER A 153 -7.58 20.21 1.23
N GLY A 154 -6.67 20.83 1.98
CA GLY A 154 -6.89 21.20 3.39
C GLY A 154 -6.59 20.08 4.39
N VAL A 155 -6.04 18.95 3.96
CA VAL A 155 -5.66 17.84 4.84
C VAL A 155 -4.30 18.13 5.47
N LEU A 156 -4.19 17.99 6.80
CA LEU A 156 -2.91 18.09 7.48
C LEU A 156 -2.14 16.77 7.28
N VAL A 157 -1.10 16.81 6.45
CA VAL A 157 -0.28 15.63 6.13
C VAL A 157 1.17 15.76 6.60
N HIS A 158 1.62 14.73 7.30
CA HIS A 158 2.95 14.54 7.85
C HIS A 158 3.68 13.41 7.11
N GLN A 159 4.96 13.62 6.83
CA GLN A 159 5.82 12.55 6.31
C GLN A 159 6.14 11.58 7.44
N TRP A 160 5.96 10.29 7.17
CA TRP A 160 6.42 9.17 8.01
C TRP A 160 7.57 8.45 7.30
N PHE A 161 8.57 7.97 8.06
CA PHE A 161 9.81 7.35 7.56
C PHE A 161 10.12 6.04 8.28
#